data_AF-A0A1D6L8B9-F1
#
_entry.id   AF-A0A1D6L8B9-F1
#
_cell.length_a   1.000
_cell.length_b   1.000
_cell.length_c   1.000
_cell.angle_alpha   90.00
_cell.angle_beta   90.00
_cell.angle_gamma   90.00
#
_symmetry.space_group_name_H-M   'P 1'
#
loop_
_entity.id
_entity.type
_entity.pdbx_description
1 polymer ?
#
loop_
_entity_poly.entity_id
_entity_poly.type
_entity_poly.pdbx_seq_one_letter_code
_entity_poly.pdbx_strand_id
1 'polypeptide(L)'
;MHSLTDVVAGIGFGVVILAFWLAVHDRVDAFVVSGENVATFWAGLSLLLCFAYPKPEFPTPSFEYHTAFNGVAFGIVYGIQQTYFHFHTPDAPVVFSAELPLLTFAGRVLVGIPTILAVKFCSKALSKWLLPVVCSTLGIPTVSSCYVPALRADSGSGSGKNRQGPGHLQRLLFSHFPRKAYDVDTGIRFVQYASLAWSVVDLVPAMFAHLNL
;
A
#
# COMPACT_ATOMS: atom_id res chain seq x y z
N MET A 1 12.22 26.25 -9.63
CA MET A 1 12.72 24.96 -10.15
C MET A 1 11.90 24.43 -11.34
N HIS A 2 10.93 25.19 -11.88
CA HIS A 2 10.19 24.86 -13.11
C HIS A 2 10.01 26.11 -13.96
N SER A 3 10.07 25.95 -15.28
CA SER A 3 9.79 27.01 -16.26
C SER A 3 8.29 27.31 -16.29
N LEU A 4 7.91 28.52 -16.75
CA LEU A 4 6.50 28.85 -17.01
C LEU A 4 5.87 27.86 -18.00
N THR A 5 6.64 27.34 -18.94
CA THR A 5 6.22 26.29 -19.87
C THR A 5 5.85 25.00 -19.16
N ASP A 6 6.61 24.61 -18.14
CA ASP A 6 6.38 23.38 -17.37
C ASP A 6 5.09 23.49 -16.55
N VAL A 7 4.82 24.69 -16.02
CA VAL A 7 3.58 24.98 -15.27
C VAL A 7 2.37 24.88 -16.20
N VAL A 8 2.41 25.53 -17.37
CA VAL A 8 1.29 25.50 -18.33
C VAL A 8 1.06 24.09 -18.85
N ALA A 9 2.12 23.36 -19.19
CA ALA A 9 2.02 21.96 -19.60
C ALA A 9 1.41 21.08 -18.48
N GLY A 10 1.86 21.27 -17.24
CA GLY A 10 1.32 20.56 -16.08
C GLY A 10 -0.17 20.81 -15.86
N ILE A 11 -0.63 22.06 -16.03
CA ILE A 11 -2.06 22.40 -15.99
C ILE A 11 -2.82 21.67 -17.10
N GLY A 12 -2.29 21.67 -18.33
CA GLY A 12 -2.90 20.97 -19.46
C GLY A 12 -3.07 19.47 -19.18
N PHE A 13 -2.02 18.79 -18.72
CA PHE A 13 -2.11 17.39 -18.32
C PHE A 13 -3.08 17.16 -17.16
N GLY A 14 -3.09 18.05 -16.17
CA GLY A 14 -4.02 17.99 -15.04
C GLY A 14 -5.48 18.04 -15.48
N VAL A 15 -5.83 18.95 -16.39
CA VAL A 15 -7.18 19.08 -16.95
C VAL A 15 -7.56 17.81 -17.73
N VAL A 16 -6.66 17.27 -18.53
CA VAL A 16 -6.92 16.03 -19.29
C VAL A 16 -7.16 14.83 -18.35
N ILE A 17 -6.34 14.69 -17.31
CA ILE A 17 -6.49 13.62 -16.30
C ILE A 17 -7.81 13.78 -15.56
N LEU A 18 -8.17 15.01 -15.17
CA LEU A 18 -9.45 15.29 -14.51
C LEU A 18 -10.64 14.95 -15.41
N ALA A 19 -10.61 15.37 -16.68
CA ALA A 19 -11.66 15.06 -17.64
C ALA A 19 -11.82 13.55 -17.85
N PHE A 20 -10.70 12.82 -17.92
CA PHE A 20 -10.72 11.36 -17.99
C PHE A 20 -11.33 10.73 -16.73
N TRP A 21 -10.94 11.21 -15.54
CA TRP A 21 -11.50 10.72 -14.28
C TRP A 21 -13.01 10.92 -14.20
N LEU A 22 -13.50 12.12 -14.55
CA LEU A 22 -14.93 12.43 -14.57
C LEU A 22 -15.72 11.52 -15.53
N ALA A 23 -15.10 11.01 -16.60
CA ALA A 23 -15.75 10.10 -17.53
C ALA A 23 -15.76 8.62 -17.07
N VAL A 24 -14.90 8.26 -16.13
CA VAL A 24 -14.60 6.85 -15.79
C VAL A 24 -14.93 6.52 -14.33
N HIS A 25 -15.03 7.49 -13.43
CA HIS A 25 -15.17 7.23 -11.99
C HIS A 25 -16.38 6.33 -11.67
N ASP A 26 -17.55 6.54 -12.29
CA ASP A 26 -18.73 5.71 -12.08
C ASP A 26 -18.47 4.22 -12.35
N ARG A 27 -17.67 3.92 -13.39
CA ARG A 27 -17.31 2.54 -13.73
C ARG A 27 -16.32 1.94 -12.73
N VAL A 28 -15.42 2.77 -12.22
CA VAL A 28 -14.43 2.36 -11.22
C VAL A 28 -15.14 2.10 -9.89
N ASP A 29 -16.01 2.99 -9.45
CA ASP A 29 -16.79 2.84 -8.22
C ASP A 29 -17.69 1.61 -8.32
N ALA A 30 -18.41 1.44 -9.44
CA ALA A 30 -19.19 0.24 -9.70
C ALA A 30 -18.34 -1.03 -9.64
N PHE A 31 -17.13 -1.02 -10.19
CA PHE A 31 -16.22 -2.18 -10.11
C PHE A 31 -15.76 -2.44 -8.68
N VAL A 32 -15.35 -1.41 -7.93
CA VAL A 32 -14.86 -1.54 -6.55
C VAL A 32 -15.95 -2.10 -5.63
N VAL A 33 -17.21 -1.78 -5.89
CA VAL A 33 -18.37 -2.21 -5.09
C VAL A 33 -19.03 -3.49 -5.64
N SER A 34 -18.63 -3.97 -6.82
CA SER A 34 -19.33 -5.05 -7.56
C SER A 34 -19.39 -6.42 -6.90
N GLY A 35 -18.68 -6.69 -5.79
CA GLY A 35 -18.90 -7.90 -4.99
C GLY A 35 -17.74 -8.37 -4.11
N GLU A 36 -17.87 -9.60 -3.61
CA GLU A 36 -16.95 -10.23 -2.66
C GLU A 36 -15.55 -10.50 -3.23
N ASN A 37 -15.46 -10.69 -4.55
CA ASN A 37 -14.21 -11.09 -5.21
C ASN A 37 -13.26 -9.93 -5.53
N VAL A 38 -13.67 -8.67 -5.30
CA VAL A 38 -12.83 -7.51 -5.63
C VAL A 38 -11.59 -7.48 -4.74
N ALA A 39 -11.75 -7.70 -3.43
CA ALA A 39 -10.63 -7.73 -2.49
C ALA A 39 -9.64 -8.86 -2.81
N THR A 40 -10.15 -10.05 -3.14
CA THR A 40 -9.30 -11.21 -3.48
C THR A 40 -8.58 -11.01 -4.81
N PHE A 41 -9.26 -10.44 -5.81
CA PHE A 41 -8.65 -10.04 -7.08
C PHE A 41 -7.52 -9.04 -6.87
N TRP A 42 -7.75 -7.96 -6.11
CA TRP A 42 -6.74 -6.96 -5.84
C TRP A 42 -5.60 -7.48 -4.96
N ALA A 43 -5.87 -8.37 -4.02
CA ALA A 43 -4.82 -9.05 -3.25
C ALA A 43 -3.92 -9.89 -4.18
N GLY A 44 -4.52 -10.69 -5.07
CA GLY A 44 -3.80 -11.49 -6.05
C GLY A 44 -3.00 -10.65 -7.05
N LEU A 45 -3.61 -9.58 -7.58
CA LEU A 45 -2.94 -8.63 -8.47
C LEU A 45 -1.78 -7.93 -7.76
N SER A 46 -1.99 -7.48 -6.52
CA SER A 46 -0.95 -6.82 -5.73
C SER A 46 0.23 -7.74 -5.46
N LEU A 47 -0.04 -9.00 -5.10
CA LEU A 47 0.97 -10.03 -4.93
C LEU A 47 1.75 -10.23 -6.24
N LEU A 48 1.03 -10.41 -7.36
CA LEU A 48 1.64 -10.59 -8.67
C LEU A 48 2.55 -9.41 -9.02
N LEU A 49 2.09 -8.17 -8.84
CA LEU A 49 2.85 -6.96 -9.14
C LEU A 49 4.11 -6.82 -8.26
N CYS A 50 4.07 -7.26 -7.00
CA CYS A 50 5.25 -7.30 -6.14
C CYS A 50 6.36 -8.22 -6.65
N PHE A 51 6.04 -9.23 -7.48
CA PHE A 51 7.02 -10.17 -8.03
C PHE A 51 7.28 -10.03 -9.53
N ALA A 52 6.29 -9.61 -10.31
CA ALA A 52 6.34 -9.50 -11.76
C ALA A 52 6.80 -8.12 -12.26
N TYR A 53 7.04 -7.16 -11.36
CA TYR A 53 7.50 -5.83 -11.76
C TYR A 53 8.82 -5.91 -12.53
N PRO A 54 8.94 -5.23 -13.69
CA PRO A 54 10.16 -5.26 -14.50
C PRO A 54 11.38 -4.83 -13.68
N LYS A 55 12.47 -5.60 -13.78
CA LYS A 55 13.75 -5.18 -13.20
C LYS A 55 14.39 -4.16 -14.14
N PRO A 56 14.59 -2.91 -13.70
CA PRO A 56 15.32 -1.94 -14.51
C PRO A 56 16.78 -2.38 -14.62
N GLU A 57 17.42 -2.05 -15.74
CA GLU A 57 18.84 -2.33 -16.00
C GLU A 57 19.75 -1.56 -15.03
N PHE A 58 19.33 -0.36 -14.63
CA PHE A 58 20.02 0.48 -13.66
C PHE A 58 19.23 0.57 -12.35
N PRO A 59 19.92 0.68 -11.19
CA PRO A 59 19.26 0.84 -9.90
C PRO A 59 18.47 2.15 -9.89
N THR A 60 17.15 2.03 -9.75
CA THR A 60 16.24 3.17 -9.65
C THR A 60 15.25 2.95 -8.50
N PRO A 61 14.76 4.01 -7.85
CA PRO A 61 13.75 3.91 -6.80
C PRO A 61 12.36 3.52 -7.34
N SER A 62 12.22 3.35 -8.66
CA SER A 62 10.95 3.08 -9.35
C SER A 62 10.20 1.87 -8.78
N PHE A 63 10.92 0.78 -8.48
CA PHE A 63 10.29 -0.38 -7.86
C PHE A 63 9.77 -0.08 -6.47
N GLU A 64 10.50 0.70 -5.67
CA GLU A 64 10.09 1.07 -4.32
C GLU A 64 8.82 1.93 -4.31
N TYR A 65 8.76 2.91 -5.23
CA TYR A 65 7.58 3.75 -5.42
C TYR A 65 6.41 2.95 -5.95
N HIS A 66 6.65 2.01 -6.87
CA HIS A 66 5.61 1.10 -7.34
C HIS A 66 5.06 0.23 -6.21
N THR A 67 5.91 -0.37 -5.37
CA THR A 67 5.45 -1.16 -4.22
C THR A 67 4.62 -0.33 -3.25
N ALA A 68 5.03 0.92 -2.98
CA ALA A 68 4.27 1.83 -2.14
C ALA A 68 2.91 2.15 -2.76
N PHE A 69 2.88 2.51 -4.04
CA PHE A 69 1.65 2.81 -4.77
C PHE A 69 0.69 1.61 -4.82
N ASN A 70 1.22 0.43 -5.13
CA ASN A 70 0.47 -0.83 -5.15
C ASN A 70 -0.15 -1.14 -3.78
N GLY A 71 0.62 -0.92 -2.70
CA GLY A 71 0.12 -1.02 -1.33
C GLY A 71 -1.03 -0.05 -1.07
N VAL A 72 -0.86 1.24 -1.43
CA VAL A 72 -1.93 2.25 -1.30
C VAL A 72 -3.20 1.83 -2.05
N ALA A 73 -3.07 1.46 -3.33
CA ALA A 73 -4.20 1.06 -4.16
C ALA A 73 -4.96 -0.13 -3.54
N PHE A 74 -4.23 -1.17 -3.10
CA PHE A 74 -4.83 -2.29 -2.40
C PHE A 74 -5.56 -1.88 -1.12
N GLY A 75 -4.94 -1.05 -0.28
CA GLY A 75 -5.54 -0.60 0.97
C GLY A 75 -6.82 0.22 0.78
N ILE A 76 -6.84 1.11 -0.23
CA ILE A 76 -8.05 1.86 -0.60
C ILE A 76 -9.15 0.89 -1.02
N VAL A 77 -8.89 0.01 -1.98
CA VAL A 77 -9.92 -0.89 -2.52
C VAL A 77 -10.44 -1.83 -1.44
N TYR A 78 -9.55 -2.40 -0.62
CA TYR A 78 -9.94 -3.28 0.48
C TYR A 78 -10.83 -2.56 1.50
N GLY A 79 -10.46 -1.35 1.93
CA GLY A 79 -11.25 -0.60 2.91
C GLY A 79 -12.58 -0.09 2.36
N ILE A 80 -12.60 0.44 1.12
CA ILE A 80 -13.84 0.89 0.48
C ILE A 80 -14.79 -0.29 0.29
N GLN A 81 -14.31 -1.45 -0.19
CA GLN A 81 -15.17 -2.62 -0.39
C GLN A 81 -15.87 -3.06 0.91
N GLN A 82 -15.23 -2.87 2.07
CA GLN A 82 -15.82 -3.18 3.38
C GLN A 82 -16.78 -2.10 3.90
N THR A 83 -16.52 -0.83 3.60
CA THR A 83 -17.21 0.30 4.25
C THR A 83 -17.96 1.22 3.29
N TYR A 84 -18.11 0.83 2.03
CA TYR A 84 -18.68 1.67 0.97
C TYR A 84 -20.02 2.29 1.37
N PHE A 85 -20.97 1.45 1.79
CA PHE A 85 -22.31 1.87 2.17
C PHE A 85 -22.38 2.68 3.48
N HIS A 86 -21.28 2.74 4.25
CA HIS A 86 -21.23 3.48 5.51
C HIS A 86 -20.58 4.85 5.37
N PHE A 87 -19.49 4.97 4.59
CA PHE A 87 -18.66 6.16 4.57
C PHE A 87 -18.42 6.76 3.18
N HIS A 88 -18.67 6.02 2.10
CA HIS A 88 -18.27 6.40 0.73
C HIS A 88 -19.47 6.54 -0.22
N THR A 89 -20.69 6.64 0.32
CA THR A 89 -21.87 6.87 -0.50
C THR A 89 -21.85 8.27 -1.12
N PRO A 90 -22.58 8.48 -2.23
CA PRO A 90 -22.71 9.81 -2.86
C PRO A 90 -23.26 10.89 -1.90
N ASP A 91 -23.96 10.46 -0.86
CA ASP A 91 -24.54 11.32 0.19
C ASP A 91 -23.52 11.69 1.29
N ALA A 92 -22.25 11.32 1.14
CA ALA A 92 -21.21 11.70 2.10
C ALA A 92 -21.12 13.25 2.21
N PRO A 93 -21.00 13.79 3.44
CA PRO A 93 -21.10 15.22 3.68
C PRO A 93 -20.01 16.00 2.95
N VAL A 94 -20.43 16.95 2.12
CA VAL A 94 -19.54 17.78 1.31
C VAL A 94 -18.76 18.75 2.20
N VAL A 95 -17.46 18.87 1.94
CA VAL A 95 -16.58 19.79 2.67
C VAL A 95 -17.09 21.23 2.50
N PHE A 96 -17.19 21.96 3.62
CA PHE A 96 -17.76 23.32 3.69
C PHE A 96 -19.27 23.42 3.39
N SER A 97 -20.02 22.33 3.56
CA SER A 97 -21.48 22.35 3.65
C SER A 97 -21.96 22.72 5.06
N ALA A 98 -23.25 23.03 5.22
CA ALA A 98 -23.90 23.21 6.52
C ALA A 98 -23.76 21.96 7.42
N GLU A 99 -23.61 20.78 6.81
CA GLU A 99 -23.39 19.49 7.48
C GLU A 99 -21.96 19.31 7.98
N LEU A 100 -20.99 20.10 7.48
CA LEU A 100 -19.58 19.98 7.84
C LEU A 100 -18.98 21.38 8.12
N PRO A 101 -19.33 21.97 9.28
CA PRO A 101 -18.86 23.30 9.64
C PRO A 101 -17.34 23.33 9.87
N LEU A 102 -16.76 24.53 9.80
CA LEU A 102 -15.30 24.72 9.84
C LEU A 102 -14.64 24.09 11.08
N LEU A 103 -15.30 24.16 12.25
CA LEU A 103 -14.78 23.57 13.49
C LEU A 103 -14.71 22.04 13.41
N THR A 104 -15.74 21.43 12.83
CA THR A 104 -15.83 19.99 12.59
C THR A 104 -14.77 19.54 11.59
N PHE A 105 -14.58 20.30 10.50
CA PHE A 105 -13.47 20.08 9.56
C PHE A 105 -12.10 20.14 10.24
N ALA A 106 -11.86 21.16 11.07
CA ALA A 106 -10.61 21.29 11.83
C ALA A 106 -10.41 20.11 12.78
N GLY A 107 -11.47 19.65 13.46
CA GLY A 107 -11.47 18.44 14.29
C GLY A 107 -11.09 17.19 13.49
N ARG A 108 -11.69 17.00 12.30
CA ARG A 108 -11.34 15.90 11.39
C ARG A 108 -9.87 15.92 10.98
N VAL A 109 -9.31 17.08 10.66
CA VAL A 109 -7.89 17.21 10.32
C VAL A 109 -7.00 16.88 11.52
N LEU A 110 -7.35 17.40 12.70
CA LEU A 110 -6.60 17.18 13.95
C LEU A 110 -6.63 15.74 14.44
N VAL A 111 -7.71 15.00 14.20
CA VAL A 111 -7.82 13.57 14.58
C VAL A 111 -7.31 12.65 13.47
N GLY A 112 -7.65 12.96 12.22
CA GLY A 112 -7.36 12.13 11.06
C GLY A 112 -5.86 11.98 10.79
N ILE A 113 -5.12 13.10 10.71
CA ILE A 113 -3.68 13.05 10.42
C ILE A 113 -2.91 12.23 11.48
N PRO A 114 -3.07 12.46 12.79
CA PRO A 114 -2.40 11.63 13.81
C PRO A 114 -2.79 10.16 13.73
N THR A 115 -4.05 9.85 13.45
CA THR A 115 -4.53 8.46 13.32
C THR A 115 -3.81 7.75 12.17
N ILE A 116 -3.73 8.38 10.99
CA ILE A 116 -3.03 7.84 9.82
C ILE A 116 -1.54 7.61 10.12
N LEU A 117 -0.90 8.57 10.79
CA LEU A 117 0.52 8.47 11.16
C LEU A 117 0.77 7.37 12.20
N ALA A 118 -0.13 7.23 13.17
CA ALA A 118 -0.06 6.16 14.17
C ALA A 118 -0.17 4.79 13.51
N VAL A 119 -1.15 4.59 12.62
CA VAL A 119 -1.29 3.32 11.86
C VAL A 119 -0.05 3.05 11.01
N LYS A 120 0.48 4.06 10.31
CA LYS A 120 1.70 3.94 9.52
C LYS A 120 2.89 3.49 10.36
N PHE A 121 3.04 4.03 11.57
CA PHE A 121 4.12 3.68 12.48
C PHE A 121 3.95 2.27 13.05
N CYS A 122 2.76 1.95 13.58
CA CYS A 122 2.44 0.65 14.16
C CYS A 122 2.55 -0.48 13.11
N SER A 123 2.00 -0.28 11.91
CA SER A 123 2.08 -1.25 10.81
C SER A 123 3.54 -1.53 10.42
N LYS A 124 4.38 -0.51 10.34
CA LYS A 124 5.81 -0.68 10.07
C LYS A 124 6.52 -1.46 11.18
N ALA A 125 6.25 -1.14 12.44
CA ALA A 125 6.85 -1.82 13.59
C ALA A 125 6.44 -3.31 13.62
N LEU A 126 5.15 -3.60 13.43
CA LEU A 126 4.62 -4.96 13.37
C LEU A 126 5.21 -5.74 12.19
N SER A 127 5.27 -5.14 11.01
CA SER A 127 5.79 -5.78 9.79
C SER A 127 7.25 -6.20 9.93
N LYS A 128 8.08 -5.41 10.62
CA LYS A 128 9.49 -5.76 10.89
C LYS A 128 9.64 -7.04 11.70
N TRP A 129 8.66 -7.36 12.54
CA TRP A 129 8.68 -8.57 13.36
C TRP A 129 7.97 -9.73 12.68
N LEU A 130 6.76 -9.50 12.17
CA LEU A 130 5.91 -10.55 11.62
C LEU A 130 6.44 -11.13 10.30
N LEU A 131 6.92 -10.28 9.37
CA LEU A 131 7.33 -10.74 8.04
C LEU A 131 8.53 -11.68 8.08
N PRO A 132 9.62 -11.41 8.84
CA PRO A 132 10.70 -12.37 9.00
C PRO A 132 10.25 -13.70 9.60
N VAL A 133 9.37 -13.66 10.62
CA VAL A 133 8.85 -14.86 11.28
C VAL A 133 8.04 -15.70 10.30
N VAL A 134 7.10 -15.10 9.57
CA VAL A 134 6.27 -15.78 8.56
C VAL A 134 7.12 -16.35 7.43
N CYS A 135 8.13 -15.62 6.95
CA CYS A 135 9.00 -16.15 5.91
C CYS A 135 9.85 -17.32 6.42
N SER A 136 10.33 -17.25 7.67
CA SER A 136 11.09 -18.33 8.29
C SER A 136 10.24 -19.59 8.49
N THR A 137 8.97 -19.45 8.90
CA THR A 137 8.07 -20.59 9.07
C THR A 137 7.67 -21.23 7.73
N LEU A 138 7.56 -20.43 6.67
CA LEU A 138 7.29 -20.89 5.31
C LEU A 138 8.54 -21.41 4.57
N GLY A 139 9.72 -21.35 5.19
CA GLY A 139 10.99 -21.78 4.58
C GLY A 139 11.45 -20.88 3.43
N ILE A 140 10.97 -19.63 3.37
CA ILE A 140 11.31 -18.67 2.31
C ILE A 140 12.62 -17.97 2.71
N PRO A 141 13.69 -18.06 1.89
CA PRO A 141 14.95 -17.37 2.17
C PRO A 141 14.73 -15.86 2.11
N THR A 142 15.11 -15.14 3.17
CA THR A 142 14.91 -13.69 3.30
C THR A 142 16.22 -12.92 3.27
N VAL A 143 16.16 -11.71 2.74
CA VAL A 143 17.20 -10.67 2.83
C VAL A 143 16.55 -9.35 3.25
N SER A 144 17.27 -8.51 3.99
CA SER A 144 16.87 -7.12 4.25
C SER A 144 18.05 -6.21 3.91
N SER A 145 17.78 -5.04 3.36
CA SER A 145 18.80 -4.03 3.08
C SER A 145 18.85 -2.96 4.17
N CYS A 146 17.71 -2.65 4.80
CA CYS A 146 17.51 -1.47 5.63
C CYS A 146 16.69 -1.68 6.90
N TYR A 147 15.55 -2.40 6.86
CA TYR A 147 14.60 -2.36 7.99
C TYR A 147 14.86 -3.38 9.09
N VAL A 148 15.53 -4.49 8.79
CA VAL A 148 15.89 -5.53 9.75
C VAL A 148 17.41 -5.69 9.75
N PRO A 149 18.12 -5.03 10.68
CA PRO A 149 19.59 -5.09 10.74
C PRO A 149 20.15 -6.51 10.87
N ALA A 150 19.41 -7.42 11.52
CA ALA A 150 19.78 -8.82 11.69
C ALA A 150 19.76 -9.63 10.37
N LEU A 151 19.14 -9.11 9.30
CA LEU A 151 19.06 -9.72 7.97
C LEU A 151 19.84 -8.91 6.91
N ARG A 152 20.62 -7.91 7.35
CA ARG A 152 21.48 -7.11 6.49
C ARG A 152 22.51 -8.03 5.86
N ALA A 153 22.58 -8.06 4.54
CA ALA A 153 23.47 -8.96 3.81
C ALA A 153 24.90 -8.93 4.41
N ASP A 154 25.37 -10.07 4.90
CA ASP A 154 26.78 -10.32 5.22
C ASP A 154 27.61 -10.18 3.92
N SER A 155 27.99 -8.96 3.59
CA SER A 155 29.02 -8.66 2.59
C SER A 155 30.40 -8.55 3.26
N GLY A 156 30.72 -9.47 4.17
CA GLY A 156 32.01 -9.47 4.86
C GLY A 156 32.30 -10.71 5.73
N SER A 157 33.06 -11.64 5.18
CA SER A 157 33.77 -12.75 5.87
C SER A 157 32.93 -13.91 6.42
N GLY A 158 33.44 -15.12 6.19
CA GLY A 158 32.69 -16.36 6.25
C GLY A 158 32.41 -16.94 7.63
N SER A 159 31.39 -17.79 7.69
CA SER A 159 31.39 -19.01 8.48
C SER A 159 30.22 -19.90 8.03
N GLY A 160 30.52 -21.16 7.72
CA GLY A 160 29.53 -22.12 7.25
C GLY A 160 28.48 -22.44 8.32
N LYS A 161 27.20 -22.28 7.98
CA LYS A 161 26.10 -22.94 8.69
C LYS A 161 25.13 -23.58 7.70
N ASN A 162 24.91 -24.87 7.94
CA ASN A 162 24.05 -25.82 7.22
C ASN A 162 22.79 -25.17 6.61
N ARG A 163 22.72 -25.13 5.28
CA ARG A 163 21.47 -24.87 4.56
C ARG A 163 20.63 -26.14 4.55
N GLN A 164 19.58 -26.18 5.37
CA GLN A 164 18.48 -27.11 5.18
C GLN A 164 17.90 -26.90 3.78
N GLY A 165 17.69 -28.00 3.06
CA GLY A 165 17.24 -27.98 1.67
C GLY A 165 15.85 -27.35 1.50
N PRO A 166 15.56 -26.77 0.33
CA PRO A 166 14.29 -26.07 0.10
C PRO A 166 13.10 -27.03 0.10
N GLY A 167 12.01 -26.65 0.77
CA GLY A 167 10.77 -27.43 0.83
C GLY A 167 10.08 -27.54 -0.54
N HIS A 168 9.21 -28.55 -0.72
CA HIS A 168 8.56 -28.84 -2.00
C HIS A 168 7.72 -27.67 -2.54
N LEU A 169 7.04 -26.93 -1.64
CA LEU A 169 6.30 -25.70 -1.94
C LEU A 169 7.21 -24.56 -2.42
N GLN A 170 8.41 -24.45 -1.84
CA GLN A 170 9.40 -23.45 -2.25
C GLN A 170 9.89 -23.73 -3.68
N ARG A 171 10.04 -25.00 -4.04
CA ARG A 171 10.44 -25.41 -5.40
C ARG A 171 9.36 -25.12 -6.44
N LEU A 172 8.08 -25.24 -6.07
CA LEU A 172 6.96 -24.92 -6.97
C LEU A 172 6.75 -23.41 -7.12
N LEU A 173 6.75 -22.65 -6.03
CA LEU A 173 6.52 -21.21 -6.07
C LEU A 173 7.73 -20.41 -6.57
N PHE A 174 8.96 -20.80 -6.22
CA PHE A 174 10.16 -19.99 -6.46
C PHE A 174 11.10 -20.52 -7.56
N SER A 175 10.83 -21.67 -8.20
CA SER A 175 11.63 -22.12 -9.35
C SER A 175 11.53 -21.19 -10.56
N HIS A 176 10.39 -20.51 -10.72
CA HIS A 176 10.15 -19.56 -11.79
C HIS A 176 10.50 -18.10 -11.40
N PHE A 177 10.78 -17.81 -10.13
CA PHE A 177 11.15 -16.46 -9.70
C PHE A 177 12.66 -16.24 -9.80
N PRO A 178 13.14 -15.21 -10.53
CA PRO A 178 14.56 -14.94 -10.72
C PRO A 178 15.26 -14.40 -9.46
N ARG A 179 14.62 -14.39 -8.28
CA ARG A 179 15.20 -13.92 -7.01
C ARG A 179 15.42 -15.11 -6.07
N LYS A 180 16.69 -15.36 -5.73
CA LYS A 180 17.12 -16.43 -4.80
C LYS A 180 16.68 -16.20 -3.34
N ALA A 181 16.24 -14.99 -3.00
CA ALA A 181 15.74 -14.61 -1.69
C ALA A 181 14.71 -13.47 -1.80
N TYR A 182 13.73 -13.47 -0.89
CA TYR A 182 12.71 -12.44 -0.75
C TYR A 182 13.26 -11.23 0.02
N ASP A 183 13.05 -10.03 -0.53
CA ASP A 183 13.41 -8.79 0.15
C ASP A 183 12.30 -8.37 1.11
N VAL A 184 12.58 -8.47 2.41
CA VAL A 184 11.64 -8.14 3.48
C VAL A 184 11.30 -6.65 3.48
N ASP A 185 12.19 -5.78 2.99
CA ASP A 185 11.94 -4.34 3.00
C ASP A 185 10.83 -3.96 2.02
N THR A 186 10.77 -4.65 0.89
CA THR A 186 9.67 -4.55 -0.09
C THR A 186 8.33 -4.93 0.56
N GLY A 187 8.28 -6.05 1.29
CA GLY A 187 7.09 -6.49 2.02
C GLY A 187 6.64 -5.50 3.10
N ILE A 188 7.58 -5.02 3.91
CA ILE A 188 7.30 -4.03 4.96
C ILE A 188 6.71 -2.76 4.33
N ARG A 189 7.27 -2.29 3.22
CA ARG A 189 6.79 -1.11 2.51
C ARG A 189 5.37 -1.33 1.99
N PHE A 190 5.11 -2.47 1.35
CA PHE A 190 3.77 -2.81 0.86
C PHE A 190 2.73 -2.76 2.00
N VAL A 191 2.98 -3.49 3.10
CA VAL A 191 2.06 -3.56 4.25
C VAL A 191 1.87 -2.18 4.88
N GLN A 192 2.97 -1.42 5.04
CA GLN A 192 2.91 -0.08 5.61
C GLN A 192 1.98 0.86 4.81
N TYR A 193 2.10 0.87 3.48
CA TYR A 193 1.29 1.74 2.64
C TYR A 193 -0.14 1.22 2.46
N ALA A 194 -0.35 -0.10 2.47
CA ALA A 194 -1.68 -0.69 2.49
C ALA A 194 -2.45 -0.33 3.78
N SER A 195 -1.84 -0.51 4.95
CA SER A 195 -2.48 -0.12 6.22
C SER A 195 -2.74 1.38 6.32
N LEU A 196 -1.81 2.20 5.81
CA LEU A 196 -1.98 3.65 5.76
C LEU A 196 -3.22 4.01 4.94
N ALA A 197 -3.32 3.48 3.72
CA ALA A 197 -4.43 3.77 2.82
C ALA A 197 -5.77 3.25 3.34
N TRP A 198 -5.80 2.01 3.84
CA TRP A 198 -6.96 1.44 4.51
C TRP A 198 -7.44 2.33 5.67
N SER A 199 -6.51 2.86 6.49
CA SER A 199 -6.89 3.73 7.60
C SER A 199 -7.60 5.01 7.17
N VAL A 200 -7.29 5.54 5.98
CA VAL A 200 -7.94 6.75 5.45
C VAL A 200 -9.39 6.49 5.08
N VAL A 201 -9.68 5.31 4.52
CA VAL A 201 -11.01 4.99 3.99
C VAL A 201 -11.91 4.27 4.99
N ASP A 202 -11.35 3.70 6.07
CA ASP A 202 -12.13 2.92 7.03
C ASP A 202 -11.95 3.47 8.46
N LEU A 203 -10.76 3.32 9.04
CA LEU A 203 -10.51 3.66 10.43
C LEU A 203 -10.78 5.13 10.76
N VAL A 204 -10.33 6.06 9.90
CA VAL A 204 -10.48 7.50 10.12
C VAL A 204 -11.96 7.90 10.07
N PRO A 205 -12.75 7.52 9.04
CA PRO A 205 -14.21 7.70 9.06
C PRO A 205 -14.89 7.09 10.28
N ALA A 206 -14.49 5.88 10.70
CA ALA A 206 -15.03 5.24 11.90
C ALA A 206 -14.72 6.05 13.18
N MET A 207 -13.52 6.61 13.29
CA MET A 207 -13.14 7.51 14.38
C MET A 207 -13.95 8.80 14.36
N PHE A 208 -14.21 9.38 13.18
CA PHE A 208 -15.06 10.56 13.07
C PHE A 208 -16.50 10.27 13.52
N ALA A 209 -17.07 9.14 13.07
CA ALA A 209 -18.37 8.70 13.51
C ALA A 209 -18.45 8.50 15.04
N HIS A 210 -17.41 7.93 15.66
CA HIS A 210 -17.35 7.76 17.12
C HIS A 210 -17.23 9.08 17.89
N LEU A 211 -16.54 10.07 17.33
CA LEU A 211 -16.31 11.37 17.95
C LEU A 211 -17.36 12.43 17.59
N ASN A 212 -18.38 12.06 16.79
CA ASN A 212 -19.37 12.96 16.21
C ASN A 212 -18.73 14.14 15.46
N LEU A 213 -17.67 13.83 14.70
CA LEU A 213 -16.94 14.75 13.84
C LEU A 213 -17.29 14.57 12.37
#